data_AF-X1J9N3-F1
#
_entry.id   AF-X1J9N3-F1
#
_cell.length_a   1.000
_cell.length_b   1.000
_cell.length_c   1.000
_cell.angle_alpha   90.00
_cell.angle_beta   90.00
_cell.angle_gamma   90.00
#
_symmetry.space_group_name_H-M   'P 1'
#
loop_
_entity.id
_entity.type
_entity.pdbx_description
1 polymer ?
#
loop_
_entity_poly.entity_id
_entity_poly.type
_entity_poly.pdbx_seq_one_letter_code
_entity_poly.pdbx_strand_id
1 'polypeptide(L)'
;PGYSDYLHPYDETHLIGVGKEAVDMGSFAWYQGVKIALFDVSDPENPREISKYMIGDRGTDSYALQDHKAFLFSKQKNLLVLPILLAEINEESYPGEIPPDAYGEYVWQGAYVFDISLDDGFVLKGRITHFNNDDHINEWGWYYPYDYSVQRSLYIDNVLYTISGRSVKMNNLEDLSEINEIELLQEIS
;
A
#
# COMPACT_ATOMS: atom_id res chain seq x y z
N PRO A 1 16.66 2.26 -8.66
CA PRO A 1 16.59 3.65 -8.19
C PRO A 1 15.11 3.98 -8.00
N GLY A 2 14.73 4.61 -6.90
CA GLY A 2 13.32 4.91 -6.64
C GLY A 2 13.21 6.22 -5.87
N TYR A 3 11.99 6.65 -5.59
CA TYR A 3 11.75 7.88 -4.86
C TYR A 3 10.69 7.68 -3.78
N SER A 4 10.59 8.63 -2.85
CA SER A 4 9.54 8.68 -1.83
C SER A 4 8.68 9.91 -2.07
N ASP A 5 7.39 9.71 -2.24
CA ASP A 5 6.38 10.78 -2.28
C ASP A 5 6.05 11.30 -0.87
N TYR A 6 6.16 10.42 0.12
CA TYR A 6 5.88 10.72 1.51
C TYR A 6 6.97 10.16 2.42
N LEU A 7 7.42 10.97 3.39
CA LEU A 7 8.34 10.59 4.45
C LEU A 7 7.64 10.74 5.80
N HIS A 8 7.75 9.72 6.64
CA HIS A 8 7.19 9.69 7.98
C HIS A 8 8.28 9.38 9.00
N PRO A 9 8.42 10.14 10.10
CA PRO A 9 9.34 9.79 11.17
C PRO A 9 8.96 8.45 11.81
N TYR A 10 9.87 7.48 11.80
CA TYR A 10 9.78 6.29 12.65
C TYR A 10 10.22 6.65 14.08
N ASP A 11 11.33 7.37 14.20
CA ASP A 11 11.82 8.03 15.42
C ASP A 11 12.78 9.18 15.09
N GLU A 12 13.62 9.56 16.06
CA GLU A 12 14.56 10.69 15.92
C GLU A 12 15.60 10.49 14.81
N THR A 13 15.95 9.24 14.48
CA THR A 13 17.02 8.93 13.52
C THR A 13 16.57 8.00 12.41
N HIS A 14 15.27 7.69 12.31
CA HIS A 14 14.76 6.80 11.28
C HIS A 14 13.52 7.36 10.59
N LEU A 15 13.45 7.18 9.27
CA LEU A 15 12.32 7.59 8.43
C LEU A 15 11.73 6.40 7.68
N ILE A 16 10.41 6.38 7.56
CA ILE A 16 9.67 5.53 6.63
C ILE A 16 9.41 6.35 5.36
N GLY A 17 9.85 5.87 4.21
CA GLY A 17 9.47 6.41 2.91
C GLY A 17 8.40 5.56 2.24
N VAL A 18 7.43 6.22 1.63
CA VAL A 18 6.42 5.62 0.75
C VAL A 18 6.53 6.29 -0.62
N GLY A 19 6.66 5.51 -1.67
CA GLY A 19 6.81 6.03 -3.03
C GLY A 19 6.77 4.92 -4.07
N LYS A 20 7.52 5.07 -5.16
CA LYS A 20 7.66 4.04 -6.20
C LYS A 20 9.11 3.71 -6.49
N GLU A 21 9.35 2.45 -6.83
CA GLU A 21 10.61 2.07 -7.50
C GLU A 21 10.58 2.55 -8.95
N ALA A 22 11.75 2.74 -9.56
CA ALA A 22 11.85 3.22 -10.93
C ALA A 22 12.99 2.53 -11.70
N VAL A 23 12.77 2.36 -13.00
CA VAL A 23 13.81 1.96 -13.95
C VAL A 23 14.25 3.22 -14.70
N ASP A 24 15.51 3.59 -14.54
CA ASP A 24 16.10 4.76 -15.18
C ASP A 24 16.40 4.48 -16.66
N MET A 25 15.90 5.33 -17.55
CA MET A 25 16.11 5.30 -18.99
C MET A 25 17.03 6.43 -19.45
N GLY A 26 17.74 7.07 -18.52
CA GLY A 26 18.68 8.18 -18.72
C GLY A 26 18.00 9.55 -18.69
N SER A 27 17.03 9.80 -19.58
CA SER A 27 16.32 11.09 -19.65
C SER A 27 14.96 11.10 -18.94
N PHE A 28 14.45 9.92 -18.59
CA PHE A 28 13.22 9.71 -17.84
C PHE A 28 13.31 8.37 -17.10
N ALA A 29 12.34 8.08 -16.25
CA ALA A 29 12.27 6.79 -15.57
C ALA A 29 10.86 6.20 -15.64
N TRP A 30 10.79 4.88 -15.72
CA TRP A 30 9.53 4.16 -15.62
C TRP A 30 9.25 3.79 -14.17
N TYR A 31 8.23 4.40 -13.58
CA TYR A 31 7.77 4.05 -12.24
C TYR A 31 7.14 2.65 -12.22
N GLN A 32 7.54 1.85 -11.23
CA GLN A 32 7.16 0.45 -11.09
C GLN A 32 6.09 0.32 -9.99
N GLY A 33 6.16 -0.74 -9.19
CA GLY A 33 5.31 -0.94 -8.03
C GLY A 33 5.56 0.07 -6.91
N VAL A 34 4.66 0.04 -5.93
CA VAL A 34 4.79 0.84 -4.72
C VAL A 34 5.96 0.31 -3.90
N LYS A 35 6.79 1.23 -3.39
CA LYS A 35 7.89 0.92 -2.49
C LYS A 35 7.62 1.55 -1.13
N ILE A 36 7.77 0.74 -0.09
CA ILE A 36 8.00 1.23 1.27
C ILE A 36 9.45 0.95 1.67
N ALA A 37 10.09 1.93 2.30
CA ALA A 37 11.48 1.84 2.69
C ALA A 37 11.69 2.43 4.08
N LEU A 38 12.64 1.87 4.82
CA LEU A 38 13.07 2.35 6.13
C LEU A 38 14.49 2.85 5.99
N PHE A 39 14.73 4.07 6.45
CA PHE A 39 16.00 4.76 6.34
C PHE A 39 16.56 5.07 7.73
N ASP A 40 17.86 4.80 7.92
CA ASP A 40 18.66 5.38 9.00
C ASP A 40 19.19 6.73 8.51
N VAL A 41 18.83 7.79 9.22
CA VAL A 41 19.18 9.19 8.96
C VAL A 41 19.96 9.82 10.13
N SER A 42 20.62 8.99 10.95
CA SER A 42 21.52 9.46 12.01
C SER A 42 22.65 10.37 11.49
N ASP A 43 23.07 10.18 10.23
CA ASP A 43 23.82 11.14 9.43
C ASP A 43 22.94 11.65 8.27
N PRO A 44 22.32 12.84 8.38
CA PRO A 44 21.44 13.39 7.36
C PRO A 44 22.10 13.63 6.00
N GLU A 45 23.42 13.78 5.95
CA GLU A 45 24.17 13.93 4.69
C GLU A 45 24.36 12.58 3.98
N ASN A 46 24.20 11.46 4.70
CA ASN A 46 24.41 10.11 4.18
C ASN A 46 23.30 9.14 4.65
N PRO A 47 22.03 9.35 4.27
CA PRO A 47 20.94 8.47 4.66
C PRO A 47 21.14 7.06 4.09
N ARG A 48 20.82 6.04 4.88
CA ARG A 48 21.00 4.63 4.52
C ARG A 48 19.66 3.91 4.49
N GLU A 49 19.28 3.32 3.34
CA GLU A 49 18.15 2.40 3.27
C GLU A 49 18.53 1.10 4.03
N ILE A 50 17.84 0.81 5.13
CA ILE A 50 18.11 -0.35 5.98
C ILE A 50 17.10 -1.49 5.75
N SER A 51 15.91 -1.17 5.24
CA SER A 51 14.93 -2.15 4.80
C SER A 51 14.03 -1.58 3.70
N LYS A 52 13.49 -2.46 2.86
CA LYS A 52 12.45 -2.10 1.88
C LYS A 52 11.52 -3.26 1.60
N TYR A 53 10.32 -2.94 1.15
CA TYR A 53 9.33 -3.90 0.67
C TYR A 53 8.70 -3.35 -0.62
N MET A 54 8.63 -4.21 -1.64
CA MET A 54 8.03 -3.91 -2.94
C MET A 54 6.62 -4.48 -3.01
N ILE A 55 5.67 -3.67 -3.48
CA ILE A 55 4.27 -4.06 -3.63
C ILE A 55 3.90 -3.96 -5.10
N GLY A 56 3.65 -5.12 -5.71
CA GLY A 56 3.21 -5.28 -7.09
C GLY A 56 4.16 -4.71 -8.14
N ASP A 57 3.63 -4.60 -9.35
CA ASP A 57 4.35 -4.13 -10.53
C ASP A 57 3.92 -2.73 -10.94
N ARG A 58 4.50 -2.24 -12.05
CA ARG A 58 4.10 -0.99 -12.70
C ARG A 58 2.59 -0.94 -12.88
N GLY A 59 1.99 0.08 -12.28
CA GLY A 59 0.55 0.29 -12.21
C GLY A 59 -0.03 0.16 -10.80
N THR A 60 0.70 -0.49 -9.88
CA THR A 60 0.32 -0.50 -8.47
C THR A 60 0.33 0.91 -7.91
N ASP A 61 -0.71 1.26 -7.15
CA ASP A 61 -0.89 2.60 -6.59
C ASP A 61 -1.39 2.58 -5.14
N SER A 62 -1.35 3.74 -4.50
CA SER A 62 -1.79 3.94 -3.12
C SER A 62 -2.26 5.38 -2.90
N TYR A 63 -3.37 5.54 -2.18
CA TYR A 63 -3.78 6.87 -1.72
C TYR A 63 -2.69 7.58 -0.88
N ALA A 64 -1.79 6.82 -0.23
CA ALA A 64 -0.70 7.38 0.58
C ALA A 64 0.39 8.08 -0.24
N LEU A 65 0.44 7.88 -1.57
CA LEU A 65 1.37 8.60 -2.44
C LEU A 65 0.95 10.06 -2.67
N GLN A 66 -0.30 10.41 -2.40
CA GLN A 66 -0.85 11.75 -2.65
C GLN A 66 -1.50 12.38 -1.42
N ASP A 67 -1.97 11.57 -0.47
CA ASP A 67 -2.52 12.02 0.81
C ASP A 67 -1.92 11.24 1.98
N HIS A 68 -1.07 11.91 2.76
CA HIS A 68 -0.44 11.35 3.95
C HIS A 68 -1.43 10.85 5.01
N LYS A 69 -2.71 11.28 4.98
CA LYS A 69 -3.75 10.76 5.89
C LYS A 69 -4.19 9.34 5.57
N ALA A 70 -3.84 8.82 4.39
CA ALA A 70 -4.07 7.43 4.03
C ALA A 70 -3.04 6.47 4.65
N PHE A 71 -1.92 6.98 5.14
CA PHE A 71 -0.90 6.23 5.84
C PHE A 71 -1.19 6.16 7.34
N LEU A 72 -1.31 4.95 7.88
CA LEU A 72 -1.42 4.73 9.31
C LEU A 72 -0.13 4.11 9.83
N PHE A 73 0.43 4.71 10.89
CA PHE A 73 1.60 4.17 11.59
C PHE A 73 1.44 4.29 13.10
N SER A 74 1.88 3.25 13.80
CA SER A 74 2.00 3.26 15.26
C SER A 74 3.22 2.46 15.69
N LYS A 75 4.27 3.18 16.11
CA LYS A 75 5.47 2.56 16.69
C LYS A 75 5.15 1.69 17.90
N GLN A 76 4.23 2.12 18.76
CA GLN A 76 3.87 1.37 19.97
C GLN A 76 3.26 -0.01 19.66
N LYS A 77 2.58 -0.13 18.51
CA LYS A 77 1.94 -1.36 18.05
C LYS A 77 2.77 -2.09 16.98
N ASN A 78 3.94 -1.57 16.61
CA ASN A 78 4.70 -2.00 15.43
C ASN A 78 3.82 -2.06 14.17
N LEU A 79 2.88 -1.13 14.01
CA LEU A 79 1.85 -1.22 12.97
C LEU A 79 2.13 -0.23 11.85
N LEU A 80 2.02 -0.69 10.60
CA LEU A 80 1.90 0.16 9.42
C LEU A 80 0.77 -0.35 8.52
N VAL A 81 -0.13 0.53 8.10
CA VAL A 81 -1.22 0.18 7.19
C VAL A 81 -1.26 1.13 6.00
N LEU A 82 -1.37 0.55 4.81
CA LEU A 82 -1.37 1.25 3.54
C LEU A 82 -2.50 0.76 2.64
N PRO A 83 -3.37 1.65 2.13
CA PRO A 83 -4.29 1.28 1.07
C PRO A 83 -3.51 1.06 -0.23
N ILE A 84 -3.77 -0.04 -0.93
CA ILE A 84 -3.07 -0.46 -2.15
C ILE A 84 -4.10 -0.85 -3.20
N LEU A 85 -3.99 -0.27 -4.39
CA LEU A 85 -4.52 -0.81 -5.64
C LEU A 85 -3.39 -1.60 -6.31
N LEU A 86 -3.46 -2.92 -6.24
CA LEU A 86 -2.41 -3.83 -6.70
C LEU A 86 -2.54 -4.08 -8.20
N ALA A 87 -1.45 -3.83 -8.93
CA ALA A 87 -1.33 -4.27 -10.32
C ALA A 87 -0.22 -5.32 -10.43
N GLU A 88 -0.47 -6.38 -11.18
CA GLU A 88 0.50 -7.46 -11.43
C GLU A 88 0.63 -7.71 -12.94
N ILE A 89 1.86 -7.94 -13.38
CA ILE A 89 2.16 -8.30 -14.76
C ILE A 89 2.02 -9.81 -14.89
N ASN A 90 1.21 -10.26 -15.85
CA ASN A 90 1.21 -11.68 -16.22
C ASN A 90 2.48 -12.02 -17.00
N GLU A 91 3.47 -12.59 -16.31
CA GLU A 91 4.76 -12.97 -16.89
C GLU A 91 4.62 -13.91 -18.10
N GLU A 92 3.58 -14.77 -18.13
CA GLU A 92 3.34 -15.71 -19.25
C GLU A 92 3.02 -14.99 -20.57
N SER A 93 2.59 -13.72 -20.50
CA SER A 93 2.32 -12.89 -21.68
C SER A 93 3.60 -12.38 -22.35
N TYR A 94 4.77 -12.58 -21.72
CA TYR A 94 6.06 -12.09 -22.19
C TYR A 94 7.04 -13.27 -22.41
N PRO A 95 7.37 -13.62 -23.66
CA PRO A 95 8.27 -14.75 -23.97
C PRO A 95 9.77 -14.45 -23.68
N GLY A 96 10.08 -13.43 -22.87
CA GLY A 96 11.43 -12.94 -22.59
C GLY A 96 11.47 -11.96 -21.42
N GLU A 97 12.50 -11.12 -21.34
CA GLU A 97 12.59 -10.08 -20.31
C GLU A 97 11.40 -9.13 -20.42
N ILE A 98 10.72 -8.90 -19.29
CA ILE A 98 9.59 -7.98 -19.22
C ILE A 98 10.12 -6.56 -19.44
N PRO A 99 9.62 -5.84 -20.47
CA PRO A 99 10.15 -4.53 -20.75
C PRO A 99 9.77 -3.54 -19.62
N PRO A 100 10.62 -2.55 -19.30
CA PRO A 100 10.37 -1.65 -18.16
C PRO A 100 9.08 -0.83 -18.22
N ASP A 101 8.47 -0.70 -19.40
CA ASP A 101 7.21 0.00 -19.65
C ASP A 101 5.98 -0.91 -19.58
N ALA A 102 6.15 -2.24 -19.45
CA ALA A 102 5.07 -3.19 -19.24
C ALA A 102 4.21 -2.78 -18.05
N TYR A 103 2.89 -2.85 -18.23
CA TYR A 103 1.92 -2.40 -17.24
C TYR A 103 1.14 -3.60 -16.71
N GLY A 104 0.98 -3.68 -15.39
CA GLY A 104 0.21 -4.72 -14.74
C GLY A 104 -1.29 -4.49 -14.85
N GLU A 105 -2.07 -5.57 -14.76
CA GLU A 105 -3.52 -5.50 -14.62
C GLU A 105 -3.88 -5.37 -13.15
N TYR A 106 -4.94 -4.63 -12.82
CA TYR A 106 -5.41 -4.53 -11.44
C TYR A 106 -5.99 -5.86 -11.00
N VAL A 107 -5.40 -6.48 -9.98
CA VAL A 107 -5.79 -7.82 -9.50
C VAL A 107 -6.31 -7.82 -8.07
N TRP A 108 -6.09 -6.73 -7.32
CA TRP A 108 -6.58 -6.61 -5.95
C TRP A 108 -6.67 -5.16 -5.47
N GLN A 109 -7.56 -4.87 -4.53
CA GLN A 109 -7.52 -3.62 -3.79
C GLN A 109 -7.95 -3.80 -2.32
N GLY A 110 -7.29 -3.04 -1.44
CA GLY A 110 -7.63 -2.97 -0.03
C GLY A 110 -6.52 -2.34 0.79
N ALA A 111 -6.44 -2.66 2.07
CA ALA A 111 -5.34 -2.29 2.95
C ALA A 111 -4.33 -3.43 3.12
N TYR A 112 -3.06 -3.15 2.90
CA TYR A 112 -1.94 -3.97 3.36
C TYR A 112 -1.62 -3.59 4.80
N VAL A 113 -1.48 -4.60 5.67
CA VAL A 113 -1.14 -4.44 7.08
C VAL A 113 0.21 -5.07 7.33
N PHE A 114 1.15 -4.30 7.84
CA PHE A 114 2.50 -4.73 8.15
C PHE A 114 2.76 -4.62 9.65
N ASP A 115 3.49 -5.62 10.17
CA ASP A 115 4.32 -5.42 11.34
C ASP A 115 5.63 -4.74 10.91
N ILE A 116 6.03 -3.66 11.60
CA ILE A 116 7.23 -2.88 11.28
C ILE A 116 8.16 -2.73 12.49
N SER A 117 9.44 -3.08 12.31
CA SER A 117 10.50 -2.90 13.31
C SER A 117 11.81 -2.50 12.64
N LEU A 118 12.77 -1.97 13.41
CA LEU A 118 14.11 -1.67 12.88
C LEU A 118 14.89 -2.96 12.54
N ASP A 119 14.62 -4.05 13.25
CA ASP A 119 15.35 -5.32 13.12
C ASP A 119 14.83 -6.17 11.96
N ASP A 120 13.50 -6.29 11.83
CA ASP A 120 12.85 -7.13 10.81
C ASP A 120 12.39 -6.33 9.58
N GLY A 121 12.41 -4.99 9.66
CA GLY A 121 11.92 -4.12 8.60
C GLY A 121 10.40 -4.21 8.48
N PHE A 122 9.91 -4.55 7.29
CA PHE A 122 8.48 -4.68 6.99
C PHE A 122 8.09 -6.15 6.84
N VAL A 123 7.24 -6.65 7.72
CA VAL A 123 6.69 -8.01 7.67
C VAL A 123 5.21 -7.91 7.32
N LEU A 124 4.81 -8.42 6.15
CA LEU A 124 3.39 -8.43 5.76
C LEU A 124 2.59 -9.34 6.69
N LYS A 125 1.73 -8.75 7.50
CA LYS A 125 0.83 -9.45 8.42
C LYS A 125 -0.38 -10.01 7.70
N GLY A 126 -0.92 -9.24 6.77
CA GLY A 126 -2.04 -9.65 5.94
C GLY A 126 -2.65 -8.49 5.16
N ARG A 127 -3.79 -8.76 4.55
CA ARG A 127 -4.49 -7.83 3.67
C ARG A 127 -5.97 -7.82 4.00
N ILE A 128 -6.60 -6.65 3.97
CA ILE A 128 -8.04 -6.46 4.22
C ILE A 128 -8.65 -5.80 2.99
N THR A 129 -9.71 -6.39 2.43
CA THR A 129 -10.43 -5.83 1.27
C THR A 129 -11.89 -5.54 1.61
N HIS A 130 -12.46 -4.57 0.92
CA HIS A 130 -13.89 -4.24 0.95
C HIS A 130 -14.59 -4.76 -0.31
N PHE A 131 -13.88 -5.47 -1.19
CA PHE A 131 -14.44 -6.20 -2.32
C PHE A 131 -14.88 -7.59 -1.87
N ASN A 132 -16.01 -8.04 -2.41
CA ASN A 132 -16.48 -9.40 -2.23
C ASN A 132 -15.83 -10.33 -3.25
N ASN A 133 -15.85 -11.65 -2.98
CA ASN A 133 -15.26 -12.65 -3.88
C ASN A 133 -15.87 -12.66 -5.30
N ASP A 134 -17.08 -12.14 -5.46
CA ASP A 134 -17.77 -12.02 -6.74
C ASP A 134 -17.39 -10.73 -7.50
N ASP A 135 -16.66 -9.80 -6.86
CA ASP A 135 -16.20 -8.58 -7.51
C ASP A 135 -14.95 -8.88 -8.33
N HIS A 136 -15.15 -9.10 -9.63
CA HIS A 136 -14.05 -9.33 -10.55
C HIS A 136 -13.37 -8.01 -10.92
N ILE A 137 -12.37 -7.60 -10.14
CA ILE A 137 -11.57 -6.38 -10.40
C ILE A 137 -11.06 -6.29 -11.86
N ASN A 138 -10.74 -7.43 -12.48
CA ASN A 138 -10.31 -7.53 -13.87
C ASN A 138 -11.42 -7.21 -14.89
N GLU A 139 -12.70 -7.43 -14.56
CA GLU A 139 -13.83 -7.17 -15.48
C GLU A 139 -14.11 -5.69 -15.66
N TRP A 140 -13.66 -4.85 -14.73
CA TRP A 140 -13.86 -3.40 -14.78
C TRP A 140 -12.86 -2.71 -15.70
N GLY A 141 -11.75 -3.36 -16.05
CA GLY A 141 -10.66 -2.77 -16.83
C GLY A 141 -10.22 -1.42 -16.24
N TRP A 142 -10.33 -0.35 -17.04
CA TRP A 142 -10.01 1.02 -16.61
C TRP A 142 -11.10 1.69 -15.76
N TYR A 143 -12.28 1.09 -15.64
CA TYR A 143 -13.45 1.61 -14.92
C TYR A 143 -13.48 1.13 -13.46
N TYR A 144 -12.35 1.32 -12.78
CA TYR A 144 -12.12 0.80 -11.44
C TYR A 144 -13.08 1.44 -10.40
N PRO A 145 -13.85 0.65 -9.62
CA PRO A 145 -14.88 1.18 -8.71
C PRO A 145 -14.26 1.77 -7.44
N TYR A 146 -13.93 3.06 -7.51
CA TYR A 146 -13.34 3.85 -6.41
C TYR A 146 -14.17 3.83 -5.11
N ASP A 147 -15.49 3.64 -5.20
CA ASP A 147 -16.40 3.60 -4.05
C ASP A 147 -16.05 2.49 -3.05
N TYR A 148 -15.63 1.32 -3.53
CA TYR A 148 -15.25 0.19 -2.68
C TYR A 148 -13.79 0.26 -2.23
N SER A 149 -13.03 1.22 -2.75
CA SER A 149 -11.61 1.28 -2.48
C SER A 149 -11.36 1.68 -1.04
N VAL A 150 -10.60 0.89 -0.29
CA VAL A 150 -10.09 1.31 1.01
C VAL A 150 -9.23 2.55 0.83
N GLN A 151 -9.59 3.64 1.51
CA GLN A 151 -8.92 4.93 1.38
C GLN A 151 -8.23 5.35 2.67
N ARG A 152 -8.75 4.94 3.83
CA ARG A 152 -8.24 5.33 5.14
C ARG A 152 -8.22 4.12 6.07
N SER A 153 -7.37 4.20 7.08
CA SER A 153 -7.38 3.26 8.19
C SER A 153 -7.07 3.99 9.51
N LEU A 154 -7.59 3.45 10.60
CA LEU A 154 -7.29 3.87 11.97
C LEU A 154 -7.46 2.69 12.91
N TYR A 155 -6.95 2.77 14.13
CA TYR A 155 -7.22 1.75 15.15
C TYR A 155 -7.73 2.38 16.45
N ILE A 156 -8.56 1.62 17.17
CA ILE A 156 -9.00 1.92 18.54
C ILE A 156 -8.79 0.64 19.34
N ASP A 157 -8.01 0.73 20.42
CA ASP A 157 -7.59 -0.39 21.26
C ASP A 157 -6.96 -1.56 20.47
N ASN A 158 -7.73 -2.61 20.19
CA ASN A 158 -7.31 -3.80 19.45
C ASN A 158 -8.12 -4.04 18.18
N VAL A 159 -8.81 -3.01 17.68
CA VAL A 159 -9.62 -3.06 16.46
C VAL A 159 -9.01 -2.15 15.41
N LEU A 160 -8.69 -2.72 14.25
CA LEU A 160 -8.33 -2.00 13.04
C LEU A 160 -9.60 -1.68 12.25
N TYR A 161 -9.75 -0.42 11.89
CA TYR A 161 -10.83 0.07 11.04
C TYR A 161 -10.25 0.42 9.67
N THR A 162 -10.83 -0.14 8.62
CA THR A 162 -10.58 0.26 7.23
C THR A 162 -11.83 0.92 6.67
N ILE A 163 -11.65 1.99 5.90
CA ILE A 163 -12.74 2.87 5.47
C ILE A 163 -12.68 3.01 3.95
N SER A 164 -13.78 2.68 3.27
CA SER A 164 -14.04 2.98 1.87
C SER A 164 -15.22 3.95 1.75
N GLY A 165 -15.61 4.30 0.52
CA GLY A 165 -16.83 5.07 0.26
C GLY A 165 -18.11 4.27 0.52
N ARG A 166 -18.04 2.94 0.64
CA ARG A 166 -19.18 2.04 0.82
C ARG A 166 -19.28 1.42 2.20
N SER A 167 -18.18 1.27 2.92
CA SER A 167 -18.23 0.62 4.21
C SER A 167 -17.09 1.00 5.13
N VAL A 168 -17.33 0.78 6.42
CA VAL A 168 -16.31 0.73 7.45
C VAL A 168 -16.22 -0.72 7.93
N LYS A 169 -15.08 -1.35 7.72
CA LYS A 169 -14.81 -2.72 8.17
C LYS A 169 -13.95 -2.70 9.42
N MET A 170 -14.26 -3.60 10.35
CA MET A 170 -13.59 -3.78 11.64
C MET A 170 -12.91 -5.13 11.66
N ASN A 171 -11.60 -5.15 11.89
CA ASN A 171 -10.80 -6.36 12.00
C ASN A 171 -10.08 -6.39 13.34
N ASN A 172 -9.91 -7.57 13.93
CA ASN A 172 -9.05 -7.74 15.09
C ASN A 172 -7.61 -7.41 14.68
N LEU A 173 -6.92 -6.54 15.43
CA LEU A 173 -5.59 -6.08 15.07
C LEU A 173 -4.52 -7.19 15.16
N GLU A 174 -4.74 -8.24 15.95
CA GLU A 174 -3.79 -9.34 16.17
C GLU A 174 -3.77 -10.35 15.03
N ASP A 175 -4.93 -10.77 14.53
CA ASP A 175 -5.06 -11.83 13.52
C ASP A 175 -5.78 -11.39 12.23
N LEU A 176 -6.22 -10.13 12.18
CA LEU A 176 -6.97 -9.52 11.07
C LEU A 176 -8.32 -10.19 10.77
N SER A 177 -8.82 -11.05 11.67
CA SER A 177 -10.15 -11.63 11.55
C SER A 177 -11.21 -10.53 11.55
N GLU A 178 -12.19 -10.66 10.65
CA GLU A 178 -13.30 -9.72 10.57
C GLU A 178 -14.15 -9.81 11.85
N ILE A 179 -14.38 -8.65 12.48
CA ILE A 179 -15.27 -8.50 13.64
C ILE A 179 -16.66 -8.11 13.16
N ASN A 180 -16.74 -7.09 12.29
CA ASN A 180 -17.99 -6.56 11.75
C ASN A 180 -17.73 -5.64 10.54
N GLU A 181 -18.79 -5.34 9.79
CA GLU A 181 -18.79 -4.38 8.70
C GLU A 181 -20.05 -3.50 8.77
N ILE A 182 -19.89 -2.20 8.53
CA ILE A 182 -20.99 -1.23 8.47
C ILE A 182 -21.02 -0.65 7.07
N GLU A 183 -22.11 -0.88 6.34
CA GLU A 183 -22.37 -0.23 5.06
C GLU A 183 -22.74 1.24 5.24
N LEU A 184 -22.19 2.09 4.38
CA LEU A 184 -22.48 3.51 4.30
C LEU A 184 -23.58 3.70 3.25
N LEU A 185 -24.71 4.28 3.69
CA LEU A 185 -25.80 4.62 2.78
C LEU A 185 -25.33 5.73 1.84
N GLN A 186 -25.48 5.52 0.53
CA GLN A 186 -25.34 6.61 -0.43
C GLN A 186 -26.58 7.50 -0.33
N GLU A 187 -26.40 8.78 -0.01
CA GLU A 187 -27.47 9.75 -0.27
C GLU A 187 -27.67 9.83 -1.78
N ILE A 188 -28.88 9.48 -2.25
CA ILE A 188 -29.28 9.67 -3.64
C ILE A 188 -29.37 11.18 -3.86
N SER A 189 -28.38 11.74 -4.55
CA SER A 189 -28.39 13.14 -5.03
C SER A 189 -29.25 13.30 -6.27
#